data_AF-A0A8J8NJA5-F1
#
_entry.id   AF-A0A8J8NJA5-F1
#
_cell.length_a   1.000
_cell.length_b   1.000
_cell.length_c   1.000
_cell.angle_alpha   90.00
_cell.angle_beta   90.00
_cell.angle_gamma   90.00
#
_symmetry.space_group_name_H-M   'P 1'
#
loop_
_entity.id
_entity.type
_entity.pdbx_description
1 polymer ?
#
loop_
_entity_poly.entity_id
_entity_poly.type
_entity_poly.pdbx_seq_one_letter_code
_entity_poly.pdbx_strand_id
1 'polypeptide(L)'
;MTNSNQNELEGPPFSLNKYQAAFLFKHGVIAIEAINHSESFQVAVEQISTKLEYRVFEDLTLNMKIFLTDGLKFGSLFLGYQGDPTIFHAKYLINVNNERGKMPVAELIVHERMANTNRKVLLIAYENDANQVDYIEVTF
;
A
#
# COMPACT_ATOMS: atom_id res chain seq x y z
N MET A 1 -5.51 19.61 23.12
CA MET A 1 -5.02 18.58 24.06
C MET A 1 -5.40 17.24 23.47
N THR A 2 -4.41 16.54 22.91
CA THR A 2 -4.60 15.24 22.25
C THR A 2 -4.72 14.16 23.31
N ASN A 3 -5.93 13.63 23.50
CA ASN A 3 -6.13 12.40 24.29
C ASN A 3 -5.53 11.23 23.50
N SER A 4 -4.22 11.01 23.63
CA SER A 4 -3.58 9.80 23.13
C SER A 4 -3.79 8.70 24.15
N ASN A 5 -4.93 8.01 24.05
CA ASN A 5 -5.18 6.75 24.78
C ASN A 5 -4.25 5.61 24.30
N GLN A 6 -3.23 5.92 23.49
CA GLN A 6 -2.23 4.99 22.99
C GLN A 6 -1.44 4.30 24.11
N ASN A 7 -1.39 4.89 25.31
CA ASN A 7 -0.70 4.32 26.48
C ASN A 7 -1.61 3.47 27.39
N GLU A 8 -2.92 3.34 27.10
CA GLU A 8 -3.86 2.58 27.94
C GLU A 8 -3.96 1.09 27.55
N LEU A 9 -3.45 0.71 26.37
CA LEU A 9 -3.47 -0.66 25.89
C LEU A 9 -2.11 -1.33 26.12
N GLU A 10 -2.07 -2.35 26.98
CA GLU A 10 -0.89 -3.20 27.14
C GLU A 10 -0.71 -4.09 25.89
N GLY A 11 0.23 -3.70 25.03
CA GLY A 11 0.65 -4.45 23.85
C GLY A 11 1.83 -3.77 23.17
N PRO A 12 2.63 -4.48 22.36
CA PRO A 12 3.68 -3.83 21.59
C PRO A 12 3.03 -2.74 20.71
N PRO A 13 3.57 -1.50 20.65
CA PRO A 13 2.98 -0.41 19.89
C PRO A 13 3.21 -0.63 18.39
N PHE A 14 2.50 -1.58 17.79
CA PHE A 14 2.47 -1.74 16.34
C PHE A 14 1.31 -0.91 15.79
N SER A 15 1.67 0.15 15.07
CA SER A 15 0.71 0.94 14.30
C SER A 15 0.47 0.28 12.95
N LEU A 16 -0.78 -0.02 12.62
CA LEU A 16 -1.17 -0.43 11.28
C LEU A 16 -1.41 0.81 10.41
N ASN A 17 -0.90 0.80 9.19
CA ASN A 17 -1.29 1.81 8.22
C ASN A 17 -2.73 1.54 7.72
N LYS A 18 -3.33 2.54 7.05
CA LYS A 18 -4.73 2.47 6.59
C LYS A 18 -5.02 1.28 5.67
N TYR A 19 -4.07 0.86 4.83
CA TYR A 19 -4.24 -0.27 3.92
C TYR A 19 -4.14 -1.61 4.66
N GLN A 20 -3.17 -1.75 5.56
CA GLN A 20 -3.01 -2.92 6.43
C GLN A 20 -4.24 -3.12 7.33
N ALA A 21 -4.72 -2.04 7.96
CA ALA A 21 -5.90 -2.09 8.82
C ALA A 21 -7.15 -2.49 8.03
N ALA A 22 -7.39 -1.86 6.86
CA ALA A 22 -8.50 -2.21 5.98
C ALA A 22 -8.40 -3.65 5.47
N PHE A 23 -7.20 -4.12 5.11
CA PHE A 23 -6.96 -5.49 4.65
C PHE A 23 -7.28 -6.50 5.75
N LEU A 24 -6.66 -6.36 6.93
CA LEU A 24 -6.87 -7.29 8.03
C LEU A 24 -8.33 -7.33 8.48
N PHE A 25 -9.01 -6.18 8.50
CA PHE A 25 -10.42 -6.10 8.84
C PHE A 25 -11.31 -6.80 7.80
N LYS A 26 -11.14 -6.48 6.50
CA LYS A 26 -11.92 -7.07 5.40
C LYS A 26 -11.76 -8.58 5.31
N HIS A 27 -10.57 -9.09 5.64
CA HIS A 27 -10.26 -10.52 5.65
C HIS A 27 -10.52 -11.21 7.00
N GLY A 28 -11.16 -10.52 7.96
CA GLY A 28 -11.60 -11.09 9.23
C GLY A 28 -10.46 -11.48 10.19
N VAL A 29 -9.25 -10.95 9.99
CA VAL A 29 -8.07 -11.22 10.82
C VAL A 29 -8.10 -10.40 12.11
N ILE A 30 -8.65 -9.19 12.06
CA ILE A 30 -8.83 -8.33 13.23
C ILE A 30 -10.31 -7.99 13.43
N ALA A 31 -10.69 -7.85 14.70
CA ALA A 31 -11.95 -7.23 15.10
C ALA A 31 -11.67 -5.89 15.77
N ILE A 32 -12.63 -4.98 15.72
CA ILE A 32 -12.50 -3.65 16.30
C ILE A 32 -13.26 -3.62 17.61
N GLU A 33 -12.52 -3.53 18.70
CA GLU A 33 -13.07 -3.24 20.02
C GLU A 33 -13.03 -1.72 20.23
N ALA A 34 -13.83 -0.98 19.46
CA ALA A 34 -13.91 0.47 19.63
C ALA A 34 -14.89 0.80 20.76
N ILE A 35 -14.45 1.62 21.72
CA ILE A 35 -15.28 2.08 22.83
C ILE A 35 -16.52 2.88 22.37
N ASN A 36 -16.58 3.46 21.15
CA ASN A 36 -17.78 4.14 20.60
C ASN A 36 -17.78 4.40 19.07
N HIS A 37 -16.88 3.80 18.27
CA HIS A 37 -16.61 4.23 16.89
C HIS A 37 -16.50 3.10 15.84
N SER A 38 -17.07 1.93 16.11
CA SER A 38 -16.99 0.78 15.17
C SER A 38 -17.61 1.08 13.80
N GLU A 39 -18.76 1.78 13.75
CA GLU A 39 -19.41 2.18 12.49
C GLU A 39 -18.55 3.12 11.64
N SER A 40 -17.84 4.08 12.26
CA SER A 40 -17.02 5.04 11.50
C SER A 40 -15.82 4.36 10.86
N PHE A 41 -15.24 3.36 11.52
CA PHE A 41 -14.14 2.59 10.94
C PHE A 41 -14.62 1.71 9.79
N GLN A 42 -15.77 1.04 9.91
CA GLN A 42 -16.33 0.26 8.80
C GLN A 42 -16.55 1.13 7.56
N VAL A 43 -17.13 2.32 7.72
CA VAL A 43 -17.28 3.29 6.63
C VAL A 43 -15.93 3.68 6.05
N ALA A 44 -14.91 3.92 6.88
CA ALA A 44 -13.57 4.25 6.42
C ALA A 44 -12.92 3.10 5.63
N VAL A 45 -13.09 1.85 6.07
CA VAL A 45 -12.59 0.67 5.34
C VAL A 45 -13.28 0.53 3.99
N GLU A 46 -14.60 0.74 3.93
CA GLU A 46 -15.34 0.70 2.67
C GLU A 46 -14.83 1.78 1.70
N GLN A 47 -14.65 3.01 2.19
CA GLN A 47 -14.08 4.11 1.41
C GLN A 47 -12.65 3.84 0.95
N ILE A 48 -11.81 3.19 1.77
CA ILE A 48 -10.45 2.81 1.39
C ILE A 48 -10.49 1.71 0.34
N SER A 49 -11.41 0.74 0.48
CA SER A 49 -11.49 -0.45 -0.36
C SER A 49 -11.87 -0.14 -1.81
N THR A 50 -12.57 0.96 -2.05
CA THR A 50 -12.91 1.45 -3.40
C THR A 50 -11.73 2.07 -4.14
N LYS A 51 -10.63 2.40 -3.44
CA LYS A 51 -9.47 3.07 -4.05
C LYS A 51 -8.55 2.09 -4.76
N LEU A 52 -7.98 2.52 -5.89
CA LEU A 52 -7.05 1.70 -6.66
C LEU A 52 -5.82 1.32 -5.84
N GLU A 53 -5.31 2.22 -4.99
CA GLU A 53 -4.18 1.95 -4.11
C GLU A 53 -4.42 0.75 -3.17
N TYR A 54 -5.64 0.62 -2.65
CA TYR A 54 -5.99 -0.52 -1.81
C TYR A 54 -6.12 -1.79 -2.64
N ARG A 55 -6.74 -1.73 -3.82
CA ARG A 55 -6.86 -2.88 -4.71
C ARG A 55 -5.49 -3.41 -5.13
N VAL A 56 -4.55 -2.50 -5.41
CA VAL A 56 -3.14 -2.82 -5.67
C VAL A 56 -2.49 -3.48 -4.47
N PHE A 57 -2.69 -2.93 -3.27
CA PHE A 57 -2.18 -3.52 -2.03
C PHE A 57 -2.72 -4.95 -1.82
N GLU A 58 -4.02 -5.14 -1.98
CA GLU A 58 -4.70 -6.42 -1.81
C GLU A 58 -4.24 -7.46 -2.85
N ASP A 59 -4.16 -7.08 -4.13
CA ASP A 59 -3.71 -7.96 -5.22
C ASP A 59 -2.25 -8.41 -5.04
N LEU A 60 -1.34 -7.46 -4.81
CA LEU A 60 0.08 -7.77 -4.60
C LEU A 60 0.29 -8.69 -3.38
N THR A 61 -0.50 -8.49 -2.31
CA THR A 61 -0.41 -9.29 -1.09
C THR A 61 -0.98 -10.70 -1.30
N LEU A 62 -2.20 -10.82 -1.84
CA LEU A 62 -2.91 -12.10 -1.94
C LEU A 62 -2.52 -12.92 -3.15
N ASN A 63 -2.39 -12.28 -4.32
CA ASN A 63 -2.20 -12.97 -5.60
C ASN A 63 -0.71 -13.08 -5.93
N MET A 64 0.05 -12.00 -5.78
CA MET A 64 1.49 -12.01 -6.10
C MET A 64 2.39 -12.43 -4.93
N LYS A 65 1.83 -12.55 -3.71
CA LYS A 65 2.57 -12.91 -2.48
C LYS A 65 3.77 -11.99 -2.20
N ILE A 66 3.63 -10.71 -2.52
CA ILE A 66 4.63 -9.67 -2.26
C ILE A 66 4.33 -9.03 -0.91
N PHE A 67 5.33 -8.96 -0.04
CA PHE A 67 5.21 -8.22 1.22
C PHE A 67 5.30 -6.72 0.91
N LEU A 68 4.44 -5.92 1.54
CA LEU A 68 4.36 -4.48 1.30
C LEU A 68 4.64 -3.67 2.56
N THR A 69 5.51 -2.66 2.45
CA THR A 69 5.69 -1.61 3.46
C THR A 69 5.47 -0.22 2.86
N ASP A 70 5.46 0.80 3.70
CA ASP A 70 5.39 2.19 3.25
C ASP A 70 6.57 2.56 2.34
N GLY A 71 6.27 3.23 1.23
CA GLY A 71 7.24 3.64 0.21
C GLY A 71 7.63 5.11 0.23
N LEU A 72 7.09 5.92 1.15
CA LEU A 72 7.15 7.39 1.09
C LEU A 72 8.60 7.90 1.09
N LYS A 73 9.47 7.27 1.88
CA LYS A 73 10.91 7.61 1.96
C LYS A 73 11.65 7.42 0.63
N PHE A 74 11.10 6.65 -0.29
CA PHE A 74 11.69 6.31 -1.59
C PHE A 74 10.94 6.95 -2.76
N GLY A 75 10.01 7.88 -2.49
CA GLY A 75 9.20 8.51 -3.53
C GLY A 75 8.24 7.52 -4.21
N SER A 76 7.78 6.51 -3.45
CA SER A 76 6.85 5.50 -3.95
C SER A 76 5.67 5.33 -3.00
N LEU A 77 4.58 4.73 -3.47
CA LEU A 77 3.46 4.40 -2.58
C LEU A 77 3.82 3.21 -1.68
N PHE A 78 4.39 2.15 -2.26
CA PHE A 78 4.79 0.95 -1.53
C PHE A 78 6.21 0.50 -1.89
N LEU A 79 6.87 -0.13 -0.92
CA LEU A 79 8.01 -1.01 -1.18
C LEU A 79 7.52 -2.45 -1.27
N GLY A 80 7.95 -3.18 -2.29
CA GLY A 80 7.63 -4.60 -2.47
C GLY A 80 8.82 -5.50 -2.19
N TYR A 81 8.61 -6.55 -1.40
CA TYR A 81 9.63 -7.53 -1.01
C TYR A 81 9.18 -8.93 -1.44
N GLN A 82 10.11 -9.75 -1.95
CA GLN A 82 9.84 -11.14 -2.33
C GLN A 82 9.84 -12.11 -1.13
N GLY A 83 10.05 -11.58 0.08
CA GLY A 83 10.13 -12.33 1.33
C GLY A 83 9.98 -11.35 2.50
N ASP A 84 10.18 -11.86 3.72
CA ASP A 84 10.04 -11.09 4.95
C ASP A 84 10.89 -9.80 4.92
N PRO A 85 10.28 -8.60 5.06
CA PRO A 85 10.99 -7.32 5.04
C PRO A 85 12.08 -7.17 6.12
N THR A 86 12.07 -7.99 7.17
CA THR A 86 13.10 -7.99 8.21
C THR A 86 14.41 -8.63 7.75
N ILE A 87 14.37 -9.46 6.71
CA ILE A 87 15.53 -10.23 6.20
C ILE A 87 15.84 -9.83 4.74
N PHE A 88 14.81 -9.56 3.94
CA PHE A 88 14.94 -9.24 2.53
C PHE A 88 14.97 -7.73 2.32
N HIS A 89 15.82 -7.27 1.41
CA HIS A 89 15.72 -5.90 0.90
C HIS A 89 14.51 -5.77 -0.03
N ALA A 90 13.91 -4.58 -0.05
CA ALA A 90 12.90 -4.26 -1.04
C ALA A 90 13.45 -4.53 -2.44
N LYS A 91 12.63 -5.13 -3.30
CA LYS A 91 12.94 -5.32 -4.72
C LYS A 91 12.25 -4.28 -5.58
N TYR A 92 11.04 -3.89 -5.20
CA TYR A 92 10.18 -3.03 -6.00
C TYR A 92 9.94 -1.67 -5.34
N LEU A 93 9.95 -0.60 -6.12
CA LEU A 93 9.24 0.64 -5.83
C LEU A 93 7.92 0.59 -6.59
N ILE A 94 6.80 0.66 -5.88
CA ILE A 94 5.48 0.48 -6.47
C ILE A 94 4.74 1.82 -6.40
N ASN A 95 4.28 2.29 -7.54
CA ASN A 95 3.45 3.49 -7.68
C ASN A 95 2.15 3.15 -8.37
N VAL A 96 1.12 3.94 -8.08
CA VAL A 96 -0.22 3.76 -8.62
C VAL A 96 -0.53 4.93 -9.53
N ASN A 97 -0.86 4.63 -10.78
CA ASN A 97 -1.36 5.60 -11.73
C ASN A 97 -2.89 5.59 -11.74
N ASN A 98 -3.49 6.62 -11.16
CA ASN A 98 -4.94 6.79 -11.10
C ASN A 98 -5.54 7.34 -12.40
N GLU A 99 -4.71 7.86 -13.31
CA GLU A 99 -5.16 8.33 -14.61
C GLU A 99 -5.14 7.15 -15.61
N ARG A 100 -6.32 6.70 -16.07
CA ARG A 100 -6.47 5.59 -17.04
C ARG A 100 -5.56 5.77 -18.26
N GLY A 101 -4.39 5.13 -18.22
CA GLY A 101 -3.41 5.11 -19.31
C GLY A 101 -2.70 6.43 -19.60
N LYS A 102 -2.77 7.43 -18.70
CA LYS A 102 -2.03 8.70 -18.88
C LYS A 102 -1.08 8.87 -17.71
N MET A 103 0.20 9.04 -18.00
CA MET A 103 1.19 9.48 -17.02
C MET A 103 2.07 10.50 -17.73
N PRO A 104 2.26 11.70 -17.17
CA PRO A 104 3.22 12.65 -17.70
C PRO A 104 4.61 12.01 -17.79
N VAL A 105 5.28 12.15 -18.93
CA VAL A 105 6.64 11.59 -19.13
C VAL A 105 7.62 12.08 -18.06
N ALA A 106 7.47 13.33 -17.62
CA ALA A 106 8.28 13.88 -16.53
C ALA A 106 8.08 13.14 -15.21
N GLU A 107 6.86 12.71 -14.90
CA GLU A 107 6.57 11.92 -13.69
C GLU A 107 7.19 10.52 -13.78
N LEU A 108 7.07 9.87 -14.95
CA LEU A 108 7.72 8.58 -15.20
C LEU A 108 9.24 8.66 -14.99
N ILE A 109 9.89 9.69 -15.52
CA ILE A 109 11.33 9.93 -15.35
C ILE A 109 11.70 10.13 -13.86
N VAL A 110 10.85 10.81 -13.08
CA VAL A 110 11.10 10.99 -11.65
C VAL A 110 11.03 9.66 -10.90
N HIS A 111 9.99 8.86 -11.13
CA HIS A 111 9.82 7.54 -10.53
C HIS A 111 10.97 6.60 -10.90
N GLU A 112 11.37 6.63 -12.17
CA GLU A 112 12.49 5.87 -12.71
C GLU A 112 13.80 6.24 -11.99
N ARG A 113 14.08 7.54 -11.86
CA ARG A 113 15.30 8.02 -11.22
C ARG A 113 15.38 7.55 -9.77
N MET A 114 14.25 7.55 -9.05
CA MET A 114 14.17 7.07 -7.68
C MET A 114 14.45 5.56 -7.61
N ALA A 115 13.87 4.77 -8.51
CA ALA A 115 14.07 3.33 -8.56
C ALA A 115 15.54 2.98 -8.87
N ASN A 116 16.13 3.62 -9.88
CA ASN A 116 17.52 3.39 -10.28
C ASN A 116 18.52 3.82 -9.21
N THR A 117 18.32 4.97 -8.58
CA THR A 117 19.18 5.45 -7.48
C THR A 117 19.20 4.45 -6.32
N ASN A 118 18.08 3.81 -6.03
CA ASN A 118 17.94 2.85 -4.94
C ASN A 118 18.19 1.39 -5.36
N ARG A 119 18.54 1.14 -6.64
CA ARG A 119 18.70 -0.19 -7.24
C ARG A 119 17.48 -1.08 -6.98
N LYS A 120 16.31 -0.58 -7.38
CA LYS A 120 15.00 -1.22 -7.26
C LYS A 120 14.35 -1.26 -8.63
N VAL A 121 13.45 -2.22 -8.82
CA VAL A 121 12.60 -2.29 -10.01
C VAL A 121 11.42 -1.33 -9.82
N LEU A 122 11.14 -0.48 -10.80
CA LEU A 122 9.94 0.36 -10.79
C LEU A 122 8.74 -0.46 -11.30
N LEU A 123 7.70 -0.56 -10.49
CA LEU A 123 6.44 -1.18 -10.86
C LEU A 123 5.32 -0.12 -10.82
N ILE A 124 4.70 0.14 -11.96
CA ILE A 124 3.56 1.06 -12.05
C ILE A 124 2.29 0.23 -12.16
N ALA A 125 1.44 0.33 -11.14
CA ALA A 125 0.12 -0.27 -11.15
C ALA A 125 -0.91 0.71 -11.70
N TYR A 126 -1.87 0.23 -12.48
CA TYR A 126 -2.94 1.04 -13.05
C TYR A 126 -4.22 0.22 -13.19
N GLU A 127 -5.35 0.91 -13.38
CA GLU A 127 -6.62 0.27 -13.72
C GLU A 127 -6.75 0.15 -15.24
N ASN A 128 -6.96 -1.07 -15.74
CA ASN A 128 -7.19 -1.33 -17.16
C ASN A 128 -8.66 -1.10 -17.57
N ASP A 129 -8.96 -1.22 -18.87
CA ASP A 129 -10.32 -0.99 -19.40
C ASP A 129 -11.37 -1.99 -18.87
N ALA A 130 -10.94 -3.13 -18.35
CA ALA A 130 -11.79 -4.14 -17.71
C ALA A 130 -12.00 -3.88 -16.20
N ASN A 131 -11.57 -2.72 -15.69
CA ASN A 131 -11.54 -2.38 -14.27
C ASN A 131 -10.73 -3.39 -13.44
N GLN A 132 -9.68 -3.99 -13.99
CA GLN A 132 -8.75 -4.85 -13.28
C GLN A 132 -7.45 -4.11 -13.01
N VAL A 133 -6.69 -4.56 -12.00
CA VAL A 133 -5.38 -4.01 -11.69
C VAL A 133 -4.34 -4.68 -12.57
N ASP A 134 -3.64 -3.89 -13.37
CA ASP A 134 -2.51 -4.33 -14.18
C ASP A 134 -1.22 -3.59 -13.76
N TYR A 135 -0.09 -4.15 -14.17
CA TYR A 135 1.23 -3.68 -13.76
C TYR A 135 2.16 -3.56 -14.95
N ILE A 136 2.91 -2.46 -15.02
CA ILE A 136 4.02 -2.26 -15.95
C ILE A 136 5.31 -2.22 -15.15
N GLU A 137 6.21 -3.16 -15.45
CA GLU A 137 7.60 -3.06 -15.04
C GLU A 137 8.32 -2.10 -15.99
N VAL A 138 9.00 -1.10 -15.42
CA VAL A 138 9.72 -0.10 -16.19
C VAL A 138 11.22 -0.36 -16.06
N THR A 139 11.85 -0.69 -17.18
CA THR A 139 13.30 -0.95 -17.30
C THR A 139 13.91 -0.03 -18.36
N PHE A 140 15.05 0.58 -18.05
CA PHE A 140 15.85 1.40 -18.97
C PHE A 140 17.23 0.80 -19.18
#